data_AF-A0AAW5TK96-F1
#
_entry.id   AF-A0AAW5TK96-F1
#
_cell.length_a   1.000
_cell.length_b   1.000
_cell.length_c   1.000
_cell.angle_alpha   90.00
_cell.angle_beta   90.00
_cell.angle_gamma   90.00
#
_symmetry.space_group_name_H-M   'P 1'
#
loop_
_entity.id
_entity.type
_entity.pdbx_description
1 polymer ?
#
loop_
_entity_poly.entity_id
_entity_poly.type
_entity_poly.pdbx_seq_one_letter_code
_entity_poly.pdbx_strand_id
1 'polypeptide(L)' 'MLEYRVYTRPVSWRELEVPAVLLGGNHGAVARYRRDEAIARTAARSPDMIAELNTSQLDKHDRPALA' A
#
# COMPACT_ATOMS: atom_id res chain seq x y z
N MET A 1 8.59 -4.68 -5.39
CA MET A 1 7.70 -3.50 -5.33
C MET A 1 8.31 -2.45 -4.42
N LEU A 2 7.88 -1.20 -4.54
CA LEU A 2 8.29 -0.12 -3.63
C LEU A 2 7.64 -0.26 -2.25
N GLU A 3 8.33 0.24 -1.22
CA GLU A 3 7.84 0.23 0.15
C GLU A 3 6.64 1.17 0.35
N TYR A 4 5.68 0.74 1.18
CA TYR A 4 4.51 1.54 1.56
C TYR A 4 4.89 2.71 2.49
N ARG A 5 3.93 3.59 2.77
CA ARG A 5 4.15 4.70 3.72
C ARG A 5 4.26 4.18 5.15
N VAL A 6 5.32 4.56 5.84
CA VAL A 6 5.54 4.24 7.26
C VAL A 6 5.07 5.41 8.12
N TYR A 7 4.27 5.09 9.13
CA TYR A 7 3.72 6.04 10.09
C TYR A 7 4.26 5.76 11.48
N THR A 8 4.35 6.80 12.30
CA THR A 8 4.71 6.73 13.72
C THR A 8 3.90 7.75 14.51
N ARG A 9 4.01 7.72 15.84
CA ARG A 9 3.30 8.66 16.72
C ARG A 9 3.79 10.10 16.48
N PRO A 10 2.92 11.12 16.66
CA PRO A 10 1.49 11.04 17.07
C PRO A 10 0.55 10.66 15.91
N VAL A 11 -0.70 10.29 16.23
CA VAL A 11 -1.73 9.87 15.25
C VAL A 11 -2.13 10.98 14.27
N SER A 12 -2.06 12.24 14.71
CA SER A 12 -2.29 13.41 13.86
C SER A 12 -1.12 14.38 14.02
N TRP A 13 -0.60 14.87 12.89
CA TRP A 13 0.53 15.80 12.86
C TRP A 13 0.42 16.72 11.63
N ARG A 14 0.41 18.04 11.85
CA ARG A 14 0.30 19.05 10.78
C ARG A 14 -0.83 18.75 9.78
N GLU A 15 -2.03 18.49 10.30
CA GLU A 15 -3.22 18.17 9.49
C GLU A 15 -3.13 16.86 8.68
N LEU A 16 -2.09 16.06 8.91
CA LEU A 16 -1.96 14.70 8.37
C LEU A 16 -2.37 13.68 9.43
N GLU A 17 -3.28 12.79 9.06
CA GLU A 17 -3.75 11.72 9.93
C GLU A 17 -3.17 10.36 9.51
N VAL A 18 -2.85 9.54 10.51
CA VAL A 18 -2.54 8.14 10.28
C VAL A 18 -3.82 7.42 9.84
N PRO A 19 -3.81 6.67 8.73
CA PRO A 19 -4.97 5.91 8.27
C PRO A 19 -5.57 5.05 9.38
N ALA A 20 -6.90 5.11 9.54
CA ALA A 20 -7.61 4.41 10.61
C ALA A 20 -7.34 2.89 10.64
N VAL A 21 -7.12 2.27 9.47
CA VAL A 21 -6.75 0.85 9.35
C VAL A 21 -5.46 0.50 10.08
N LEU A 22 -4.54 1.45 10.24
CA LEU A 22 -3.26 1.29 10.92
C LEU A 22 -3.35 1.56 12.44
N LEU A 23 -4.47 2.09 12.92
CA LEU A 23 -4.69 2.40 14.34
C LEU A 23 -5.36 1.23 15.09
N GLY A 24 -5.88 0.24 14.36
CA GLY A 24 -6.49 -0.97 14.93
C GLY A 24 -5.51 -2.14 15.05
N GLY A 25 -6.00 -3.25 15.61
CA GLY A 25 -5.25 -4.51 15.74
C GLY A 25 -5.48 -5.52 14.61
N ASN A 26 -6.22 -5.17 13.55
CA ASN A 26 -6.52 -6.11 12.46
C ASN A 26 -5.32 -6.26 11.52
N HIS A 27 -4.46 -7.24 11.81
CA HIS A 27 -3.25 -7.51 11.02
C HIS A 27 -3.54 -7.84 9.55
N GLY A 28 -4.66 -8.51 9.25
CA GLY A 28 -5.05 -8.82 7.87
C GLY A 28 -5.38 -7.54 7.07
N ALA A 29 -6.15 -6.64 7.68
CA ALA A 29 -6.47 -5.35 7.07
C ALA A 29 -5.22 -4.45 6.91
N VAL A 30 -4.33 -4.44 7.90
CA VAL A 30 -3.05 -3.72 7.83
C VAL A 30 -2.16 -4.27 6.71
N ALA A 31 -2.01 -5.60 6.62
CA ALA A 31 -1.22 -6.24 5.57
C ALA A 31 -1.80 -5.92 4.18
N ARG A 32 -3.12 -5.95 4.05
CA ARG A 32 -3.80 -5.59 2.80
C ARG A 32 -3.54 -4.14 2.41
N TYR A 33 -3.76 -3.19 3.32
CA TYR A 33 -3.50 -1.77 3.09
C TYR A 33 -2.06 -1.51 2.64
N ARG A 34 -1.10 -2.15 3.30
CA ARG A 34 0.33 -2.04 2.97
C ARG A 34 0.65 -2.58 1.56
N ARG A 35 0.03 -3.69 1.18
CA ARG A 35 0.18 -4.25 -0.17
C ARG A 35 -0.39 -3.30 -1.23
N ASP A 36 -1.58 -2.76 -1.02
CA ASP A 36 -2.21 -1.81 -1.95
C ASP A 36 -1.37 -0.54 -2.13
N GLU A 37 -0.89 0.04 -1.02
CA GLU A 37 -0.01 1.22 -1.05
C GLU A 37 1.32 0.94 -1.80
N ALA A 38 1.91 -0.25 -1.58
CA ALA A 38 3.12 -0.65 -2.28
C ALA A 38 2.89 -0.78 -3.79
N ILE A 39 1.79 -1.40 -4.20
CA ILE A 39 1.40 -1.55 -5.61
C ILE A 39 1.16 -0.18 -6.24
N ALA A 40 0.29 0.64 -5.65
CA ALA A 40 -0.05 1.96 -6.16
C ALA A 40 1.17 2.88 -6.28
N ARG A 41 2.05 2.87 -5.28
CA ARG A 41 3.29 3.65 -5.32
C ARG A 41 4.26 3.13 -6.38
N THR A 42 4.33 1.81 -6.58
CA THR A 42 5.16 1.21 -7.64
C THR A 42 4.62 1.62 -9.02
N ALA A 43 3.32 1.49 -9.26
CA ALA A 43 2.69 1.90 -10.52
C ALA A 43 2.91 3.39 -10.84
N ALA A 44 2.79 4.26 -9.83
CA ALA A 44 2.95 5.69 -10.01
C ALA A 44 4.41 6.14 -10.22
N ARG A 45 5.39 5.46 -9.63
CA ARG A 45 6.80 5.93 -9.60
C ARG A 45 7.77 5.09 -10.42
N SER A 46 7.44 3.84 -10.69
CA SER A 46 8.26 2.91 -11.45
C SER A 46 7.34 2.00 -12.26
N PRO A 47 6.65 2.54 -13.29
CA PRO A 47 5.76 1.77 -14.14
C PRO A 47 6.49 0.61 -14.84
N ASP A 48 7.79 0.75 -15.09
CA ASP A 48 8.64 -0.31 -15.64
C ASP A 48 8.65 -1.57 -14.75
N MET A 49 8.72 -1.40 -13.43
CA MET A 49 8.64 -2.52 -12.48
C MET A 49 7.26 -3.21 -12.50
N ILE A 50 6.19 -2.49 -12.85
CA ILE A 50 4.86 -3.08 -13.04
C ILE A 50 4.81 -3.87 -14.35
N ALA A 51 5.45 -3.38 -15.42
CA ALA A 51 5.52 -4.07 -16.70
C ALA A 51 6.24 -5.42 -16.59
N GLU A 52 7.28 -5.50 -15.75
CA GLU A 52 8.04 -6.74 -15.49
C GLU A 52 7.44 -7.62 -14.38
N LEU A 53 6.34 -7.19 -13.77
CA LEU A 53 5.77 -7.87 -12.62
C LEU A 53 5.22 -9.25 -12.99
N ASN A 54 5.61 -10.27 -12.24
CA ASN A 54 5.03 -11.60 -12.40
C ASN A 54 3.57 -11.61 -11.92
N THR A 55 2.64 -11.60 -12.86
CA THR A 55 1.20 -11.54 -12.62
C THR A 55 0.63 -12.75 -11.90
N SER A 56 1.34 -13.89 -11.86
CA SER A 56 0.93 -15.06 -11.07
C SER A 56 0.95 -14.83 -9.55
N GLN A 57 1.71 -13.82 -9.10
CA GLN A 57 1.82 -13.43 -7.70
C GLN A 57 0.78 -12.38 -7.28
N LEU A 58 -0.08 -11.96 -8.22
CA LEU A 58 -1.17 -11.03 -7.97
C LEU A 58 -2.46 -11.79 -7.71
N ASP A 59 -3.25 -11.29 -6.77
CA ASP A 59 -4.60 -11.78 -6.54
C ASP A 59 -5.65 -10.86 -7.21
N LYS A 60 -6.93 -11.24 -7.12
CA LYS A 60 -8.04 -10.45 -7.65
C LYS A 60 -8.17 -9.07 -7.00
N HIS A 61 -7.65 -8.94 -5.80
CA HIS A 61 -7.76 -7.78 -4.95
C HIS A 61 -6.71 -6.71 -5.26
N ASP A 62 -5.62 -7.07 -5.92
CA ASP A 62 -4.55 -6.15 -6.35
C ASP A 62 -4.94 -5.29 -7.55
N ARG A 63 -5.90 -5.75 -8.36
CA ARG A 63 -6.29 -5.08 -9.62
C ARG A 63 -6.68 -3.61 -9.46
N PRO A 64 -7.48 -3.20 -8.44
CA PRO A 64 -7.82 -1.81 -8.24
C PRO A 64 -6.62 -0.91 -7.94
N ALA A 65 -5.53 -1.45 -7.40
CA ALA A 65 -4.32 -0.68 -7.07
C ALA A 65 -3.37 -0.47 -8.26
N LEU A 66 -3.64 -1.14 -9.39
CA LEU A 66 -2.88 -1.04 -10.65
C LEU A 66 -3.49 -0.08 -11.68
N ALA A 67 -4.69 0.42 -11.42
CA ALA A 67 -5.42 1.38 -12.28
C ALA A 67 -5.03 2.82 -11.94
#